data_AF-A0A451AUQ1-F1
#
_entry.id   AF-A0A451AUQ1-F1
#
_cell.length_a   1.000
_cell.length_b   1.000
_cell.length_c   1.000
_cell.angle_alpha   90.00
_cell.angle_beta   90.00
_cell.angle_gamma   90.00
#
_symmetry.space_group_name_H-M   'P 1'
#
loop_
_entity.id
_entity.type
_entity.pdbx_description
1 polymer ?
#
loop_
_entity_poly.entity_id
_entity_poly.type
_entity_poly.pdbx_seq_one_letter_code
_entity_poly.pdbx_strand_id
1 'polypeptide(L)'
;MTMMSPERVRVTTRVPINVQNTLEVAAAIIGATVNQFIVQSALREAEHIIEQERVIRLSERDAEAFFQALSNPASPNTKLNTALKRYEDARLDDQGTTFSWQPRPKRV
;
A
#
# COMPACT_ATOMS: atom_id res chain seq x y z
N MET A 1 22.11 -17.26 -23.56
CA MET A 1 21.05 -16.66 -22.74
C MET A 1 21.43 -16.90 -21.28
N THR A 2 22.09 -15.92 -20.65
CA THR A 2 22.59 -16.05 -19.28
C THR A 2 21.41 -16.06 -18.32
N MET A 3 21.13 -17.19 -17.67
CA MET A 3 20.17 -17.21 -16.58
C MET A 3 20.78 -16.43 -15.41
N MET A 4 20.25 -15.25 -15.11
CA MET A 4 20.58 -14.54 -13.88
C MET A 4 20.11 -15.41 -12.72
N SER A 5 21.06 -16.03 -12.03
CA SER A 5 20.81 -16.68 -10.75
C SER A 5 20.23 -15.63 -9.79
N PRO A 6 19.17 -15.93 -9.02
CA PRO A 6 18.60 -14.94 -8.10
C PRO A 6 19.65 -14.55 -7.06
N GLU A 7 19.86 -13.24 -6.91
CA GLU A 7 20.70 -12.69 -5.84
C GLU A 7 20.12 -13.11 -4.48
N ARG A 8 20.94 -13.72 -3.63
CA ARG A 8 20.53 -14.22 -2.32
C ARG A 8 20.94 -13.23 -1.24
N VAL A 9 19.97 -12.76 -0.48
CA VAL A 9 20.16 -11.87 0.68
C VAL A 9 19.88 -12.64 1.97
N ARG A 10 20.65 -12.36 3.03
CA ARG A 10 20.47 -13.01 4.34
C ARG A 10 19.55 -12.18 5.23
N VAL A 11 18.53 -12.82 5.78
CA VAL A 11 17.68 -12.26 6.84
C VAL A 11 18.18 -12.78 8.19
N THR A 12 18.42 -11.89 9.15
CA THR A 12 18.89 -12.26 10.50
C THR A 12 18.06 -11.55 11.57
N THR A 13 17.62 -12.29 12.58
CA THR A 13 16.81 -11.74 13.68
C THR A 13 17.14 -12.49 14.97
N ARG A 14 17.19 -11.77 16.09
CA ARG A 14 17.31 -12.36 17.43
C ARG A 14 15.91 -12.57 17.98
N VAL A 15 15.63 -13.77 18.47
CA VAL A 15 14.35 -14.11 19.10
C VAL A 15 14.58 -14.64 20.51
N PRO A 16 13.66 -14.36 21.45
CA PRO A 16 13.65 -15.02 22.75
C PRO A 16 13.46 -16.54 22.64
N ILE A 17 13.93 -17.29 23.64
CA ILE A 17 13.93 -18.77 23.61
C ILE A 17 12.52 -19.38 23.53
N ASN A 18 11.53 -18.76 24.17
CA ASN A 18 10.14 -19.21 24.11
C ASN A 18 9.55 -19.08 22.70
N VAL A 19 9.93 -18.02 21.97
CA VAL A 19 9.54 -17.83 20.57
C VAL A 19 10.20 -18.89 19.70
N GLN A 20 11.50 -19.14 19.89
CA GLN A 20 12.20 -20.19 19.15
C GLN A 20 11.54 -21.57 19.34
N ASN A 21 11.23 -21.96 20.57
CA ASN A 21 10.58 -23.24 20.85
C ASN A 21 9.22 -23.36 20.12
N THR A 22 8.45 -22.26 20.07
CA THR A 22 7.16 -22.24 19.37
C THR A 22 7.34 -22.42 17.86
N LEU A 23 8.34 -21.74 17.28
CA LEU A 23 8.68 -21.87 15.86
C LEU A 23 9.17 -23.28 15.52
N GLU A 24 9.93 -23.93 16.40
CA GLU A 24 10.38 -25.32 16.24
C GLU A 24 9.21 -26.30 16.21
N VAL A 25 8.26 -26.17 17.14
CA VAL A 25 7.05 -27.00 17.16
C VAL A 25 6.23 -26.80 15.88
N ALA A 26 6.00 -25.55 15.47
CA ALA A 26 5.24 -25.24 14.26
C ALA A 26 5.94 -25.76 12.98
N ALA A 27 7.25 -25.60 12.88
CA ALA A 27 8.04 -26.10 11.77
C ALA A 27 8.00 -27.64 11.70
N ALA A 28 8.09 -28.32 12.85
CA ALA A 28 7.98 -29.78 12.94
C ALA A 28 6.62 -30.30 12.46
N ILE A 29 5.51 -29.63 12.81
CA ILE A 29 4.16 -29.99 12.37
C ILE A 29 4.04 -29.96 10.83
N ILE A 30 4.67 -28.98 10.19
CA ILE A 30 4.61 -28.77 8.74
C ILE A 30 5.69 -29.58 8.00
N GLY A 31 6.61 -30.25 8.72
CA GLY A 31 7.70 -31.00 8.13
C GLY A 31 8.77 -30.11 7.49
N ALA A 32 8.96 -28.89 8.00
CA ALA A 32 9.93 -27.91 7.51
C ALA A 32 11.01 -27.61 8.56
N THR A 33 12.15 -27.08 8.12
CA THR A 33 13.12 -26.48 9.06
C THR A 33 12.58 -25.16 9.60
N VAL A 34 13.06 -24.73 10.78
CA VAL A 34 12.68 -23.44 11.38
C VAL A 34 12.92 -22.27 10.42
N ASN A 35 14.05 -22.26 9.72
CA ASN A 35 14.37 -21.20 8.76
C ASN A 35 13.40 -21.18 7.58
N GLN A 36 13.03 -22.34 7.03
CA GLN A 36 12.05 -22.43 5.97
C GLN A 36 10.67 -21.96 6.45
N PHE A 37 10.26 -22.37 7.65
CA PHE A 37 9.00 -21.96 8.25
C PHE A 37 8.94 -20.43 8.45
N ILE A 38 10.01 -19.83 8.95
CA ILE A 38 10.09 -18.37 9.13
C ILE A 38 9.95 -17.65 7.79
N VAL A 39 10.72 -18.05 6.77
CA VAL A 39 10.67 -17.40 5.45
C VAL A 39 9.29 -17.53 4.82
N GLN A 40 8.69 -18.72 4.84
CA GLN A 40 7.36 -18.96 4.28
C GLN A 40 6.27 -18.19 5.03
N SER A 41 6.33 -18.15 6.36
CA SER A 41 5.34 -17.45 7.17
C SER A 41 5.46 -15.93 7.00
N ALA A 42 6.68 -15.40 6.99
CA ALA A 42 6.93 -13.98 6.75
C ALA A 42 6.47 -13.55 5.35
N LEU A 43 6.74 -14.37 4.32
CA LEU A 43 6.27 -14.08 2.96
C LEU A 43 4.74 -14.05 2.89
N ARG A 44 4.07 -15.07 3.44
CA ARG A 44 2.60 -15.14 3.46
C ARG A 44 1.98 -13.92 4.15
N GLU A 45 2.53 -13.53 5.29
CA GLU A 45 2.03 -12.36 6.02
C GLU A 45 2.30 -11.06 5.27
N ALA A 46 3.47 -10.92 4.65
CA ALA A 46 3.78 -9.75 3.83
C ALA A 46 2.82 -9.63 2.63
N GLU A 47 2.56 -10.73 1.92
CA GLU A 47 1.58 -10.77 0.83
C GLU A 47 0.17 -10.43 1.33
N HIS A 48 -0.21 -10.94 2.50
CA HIS A 48 -1.50 -10.64 3.10
C HIS A 48 -1.67 -9.15 3.42
N ILE A 49 -0.66 -8.52 4.04
CA ILE A 49 -0.69 -7.09 4.38
C ILE A 49 -0.74 -6.23 3.11
N ILE A 50 0.06 -6.57 2.09
CA ILE A 50 0.06 -5.84 0.82
C ILE A 50 -1.30 -5.92 0.14
N GLU A 51 -1.93 -7.11 0.14
CA GLU A 51 -3.24 -7.30 -0.45
C GLU A 51 -4.33 -6.55 0.34
N GLN A 52 -4.27 -6.59 1.68
CA GLN A 52 -5.22 -5.87 2.52
C GLN A 52 -5.21 -4.36 2.25
N GLU A 53 -4.04 -3.76 2.01
CA GLU A 53 -3.93 -2.33 1.71
C GLU A 53 -4.49 -1.98 0.31
N ARG A 54 -4.48 -2.94 -0.62
CA ARG A 54 -4.95 -2.74 -2.00
C ARG A 54 -6.46 -2.98 -2.16
N VAL A 55 -7.07 -3.75 -1.27
CA VAL A 55 -8.48 -4.16 -1.38
C VAL A 55 -9.38 -3.22 -0.59
N ILE A 56 -10.21 -2.46 -1.30
CA ILE A 56 -11.30 -1.71 -0.68
C ILE A 56 -12.47 -2.67 -0.45
N ARG A 57 -12.70 -3.04 0.81
CA ARG A 57 -13.90 -3.81 1.21
C ARG A 57 -15.07 -2.85 1.43
N LEU A 58 -16.07 -2.94 0.56
CA LEU A 58 -17.31 -2.17 0.66
C LEU A 58 -18.39 -3.03 1.34
N SER A 59 -19.22 -2.41 2.19
CA SER A 59 -20.48 -3.05 2.61
C SER A 59 -21.43 -3.15 1.41
N GLU A 60 -22.49 -3.96 1.50
CA GLU A 60 -23.47 -4.06 0.40
C GLU A 60 -24.04 -2.68 0.01
N ARG A 61 -24.34 -1.85 1.01
CA ARG A 61 -24.83 -0.48 0.80
C ARG A 61 -23.80 0.40 0.10
N ASP A 62 -22.54 0.31 0.50
CA ASP A 62 -21.48 1.12 -0.10
C ASP A 62 -21.15 0.64 -1.52
N ALA A 63 -21.23 -0.67 -1.77
CA ALA A 63 -21.08 -1.26 -3.09
C ALA A 63 -22.20 -0.79 -4.02
N GLU A 64 -23.47 -0.80 -3.57
CA GLU A 64 -24.58 -0.26 -4.36
C GLU A 64 -24.38 1.23 -4.67
N ALA A 65 -24.04 2.05 -3.67
CA ALA A 65 -23.74 3.46 -3.87
C ALA A 65 -22.57 3.69 -4.85
N PHE A 66 -21.53 2.86 -4.78
CA PHE A 66 -20.39 2.90 -5.68
C PHE A 66 -20.79 2.53 -7.12
N PHE A 67 -21.58 1.47 -7.32
CA PHE A 67 -22.08 1.08 -8.64
C PHE A 67 -23.02 2.14 -9.24
N GLN A 68 -23.86 2.78 -8.42
CA GLN A 68 -24.70 3.89 -8.86
C GLN A 68 -23.85 5.09 -9.29
N ALA A 69 -22.79 5.41 -8.55
CA ALA A 69 -21.87 6.49 -8.91
C ALA A 69 -21.10 6.20 -10.22
N LEU A 70 -20.75 4.93 -10.48
CA LEU A 70 -20.12 4.53 -11.74
C LEU A 70 -21.11 4.58 -12.93
N SER A 71 -22.35 4.16 -12.71
CA SER A 71 -23.38 4.10 -13.76
C SER A 71 -23.94 5.47 -14.11
N ASN A 72 -23.99 6.38 -13.13
CA ASN A 72 -24.46 7.74 -13.30
C ASN A 72 -23.45 8.74 -12.69
N PRO A 73 -22.37 9.07 -13.41
CA PRO A 73 -21.35 9.96 -12.89
C PRO A 73 -21.93 11.37 -12.68
N ALA A 74 -21.85 11.85 -11.44
CA ALA A 74 -22.27 13.20 -11.10
C ALA A 74 -21.32 14.24 -11.73
N SER A 75 -21.89 15.37 -12.17
CA SER A 75 -21.09 16.49 -12.67
C SER A 75 -20.13 17.03 -11.60
N PRO A 76 -18.89 17.44 -11.98
CA PRO A 76 -17.92 18.02 -11.06
C PRO A 76 -18.49 19.18 -10.25
N ASN A 77 -18.32 19.14 -8.93
CA ASN A 77 -18.80 20.22 -8.08
C ASN A 77 -17.92 21.48 -8.22
N THR A 78 -18.44 22.64 -7.83
CA THR A 78 -17.74 23.93 -7.95
C THR A 78 -16.41 23.97 -7.20
N LYS A 79 -16.32 23.27 -6.06
CA LYS A 79 -15.08 23.14 -5.27
C LYS A 79 -14.01 22.33 -6.01
N LEU A 80 -14.40 21.25 -6.70
CA LEU A 80 -13.52 20.39 -7.48
C LEU A 80 -12.99 21.16 -8.70
N ASN A 81 -13.86 21.89 -9.40
CA ASN A 81 -13.44 22.77 -10.50
C ASN A 81 -12.45 23.85 -10.03
N THR A 82 -12.67 24.43 -8.85
CA THR A 82 -11.76 25.43 -8.27
C THR A 82 -10.42 24.80 -7.87
N ALA A 83 -10.43 23.58 -7.32
CA ALA A 83 -9.22 22.84 -6.97
C ALA A 83 -8.42 22.44 -8.21
N LEU A 84 -9.08 22.03 -9.30
CA LEU A 84 -8.46 21.73 -10.57
C LEU A 84 -7.75 22.95 -11.16
N LYS A 85 -8.43 24.11 -11.21
CA LYS A 85 -7.82 25.37 -11.67
C LYS A 85 -6.56 25.72 -10.88
N ARG A 86 -6.61 25.62 -9.54
CA ARG A 86 -5.45 25.85 -8.68
C ARG A 86 -4.29 24.89 -8.95
N TYR A 87 -4.60 23.63 -9.26
CA TYR A 87 -3.58 22.65 -9.61
C TYR A 87 -2.95 22.97 -10.98
N GLU A 88 -3.75 23.36 -11.96
CA GLU A 88 -3.27 23.79 -13.27
C GLU A 88 -2.37 25.02 -13.18
N ASP A 89 -2.80 26.05 -12.42
CA ASP A 89 -2.00 27.25 -12.14
C ASP A 89 -0.65 26.89 -11.51
N ALA A 90 -0.65 26.03 -10.48
CA ALA A 90 0.59 25.58 -9.82
C ALA A 90 1.48 24.68 -10.70
N ARG A 91 0.90 23.90 -11.62
CA ARG A 91 1.65 23.04 -12.54
C ARG A 91 2.29 23.84 -13.68
N LEU A 92 1.72 25.00 -14.03
CA LEU A 92 2.29 25.93 -15.00
C LEU A 92 3.55 26.62 -14.43
N ASP A 93 3.66 26.78 -13.12
CA ASP A 93 4.83 27.37 -12.45
C ASP A 93 6.09 26.48 -12.51
N ASP A 94 5.96 25.16 -12.79
CA ASP A 94 7.07 24.20 -12.83
C ASP A 94 7.86 24.20 -14.16
N GLN A 95 7.39 24.86 -15.22
CA GLN A 95 8.07 24.93 -16.53
C GLN A 95 9.13 26.05 -16.62
N GLY A 96 9.91 26.25 -15.55
CA GLY A 96 11.07 27.15 -15.54
C GLY A 96 10.88 28.49 -14.85
N THR A 97 9.87 28.63 -13.98
CA THR A 97 9.69 29.83 -13.15
C THR A 97 10.00 29.55 -11.68
N THR A 98 10.63 30.52 -11.02
CA THR A 98 10.99 30.47 -9.61
C THR A 98 9.75 30.20 -8.76
N PHE A 99 9.72 29.06 -8.07
CA PHE A 99 8.60 28.63 -7.20
C PHE A 99 8.16 29.77 -6.26
N SER A 100 7.05 30.43 -6.61
CA SER A 100 6.51 31.57 -5.86
C SER A 100 5.40 31.10 -4.92
N TRP A 101 5.79 30.49 -3.81
CA TRP A 101 4.86 30.01 -2.80
C TRP A 101 4.06 31.18 -2.20
N GLN A 102 2.72 31.11 -2.29
CA GLN A 102 1.83 31.99 -1.55
C GLN A 102 1.06 31.21 -0.46
N PRO A 103 1.07 31.67 0.81
CA PRO A 103 0.36 31.02 1.89
C PRO A 103 -1.15 31.04 1.63
N ARG A 104 -1.82 29.91 1.88
CA ARG A 104 -3.30 29.87 1.84
C ARG A 104 -3.87 30.82 2.89
N PRO A 105 -4.84 31.69 2.55
CA PRO A 105 -5.48 32.54 3.53
C PRO A 105 -6.21 31.68 4.58
N LYS A 106 -6.05 32.06 5.86
CA LYS A 106 -6.73 31.40 6.97
C LYS A 106 -8.24 31.43 6.72
N ARG A 107 -8.87 30.26 6.81
CA ARG A 107 -10.32 30.12 6.75
C ARG A 107 -10.87 30.77 8.03
N VAL A 108 -11.45 31.96 7.91
CA VAL A 108 -12.26 32.62 8.94
C VAL A 108 -13.67 32.03 8.91
#